data_AF-A0A3C0DMF0-F1
#
_entry.id   AF-A0A3C0DMF0-F1
#
_cell.length_a   1.000
_cell.length_b   1.000
_cell.length_c   1.000
_cell.angle_alpha   90.00
_cell.angle_beta   90.00
_cell.angle_gamma   90.00
#
_symmetry.space_group_name_H-M   'P 1'
#
loop_
_entity.id
_entity.type
_entity.pdbx_description
1 polymer ?
#
loop_
_entity_poly.entity_id
_entity_poly.type
_entity_poly.pdbx_seq_one_letter_code
_entity_poly.pdbx_strand_id
1 'polypeptide(L)' 'MISGRLRSLIRTDRRRSLLNYPAIVSESSCSLPESLQDQFHIRVVPHSVNINGQEYVEGINISDA' A
#
# COMPACT_ATOMS: atom_id res chain seq x y z
N MET A 1 -57.98 -8.11 -1.53
CA MET A 1 -56.84 -7.53 -2.28
C MET A 1 -55.71 -7.27 -1.29
N ILE A 2 -54.83 -8.24 -1.08
CA ILE A 2 -53.68 -8.08 -0.18
C ILE A 2 -52.49 -7.81 -1.10
N SER A 3 -52.03 -6.55 -1.09
CA SER A 3 -50.98 -6.05 -1.95
C SER A 3 -49.67 -6.78 -1.67
N GLY A 4 -49.32 -7.67 -2.59
CA GLY A 4 -48.04 -8.35 -2.63
C GLY A 4 -46.95 -7.37 -3.05
N ARG A 5 -46.01 -7.10 -2.14
CA ARG A 5 -44.58 -7.03 -2.44
C ARG A 5 -43.83 -6.83 -1.12
N LEU A 6 -43.48 -7.95 -0.50
CA LEU A 6 -42.33 -8.02 0.39
C LEU A 6 -41.13 -7.59 -0.47
N ARG A 7 -40.76 -6.30 -0.45
CA ARG A 7 -39.53 -5.83 -1.09
C ARG A 7 -38.41 -6.45 -0.29
N SER A 8 -37.85 -7.55 -0.82
CA SER A 8 -36.67 -8.20 -0.28
C SER A 8 -35.67 -7.12 0.08
N LEU A 9 -35.28 -7.09 1.34
CA LEU A 9 -34.27 -6.20 1.89
C LEU A 9 -32.89 -6.65 1.36
N ILE A 10 -32.71 -6.64 0.04
CA ILE A 10 -31.39 -6.65 -0.57
C ILE A 10 -30.94 -5.19 -0.51
N ARG A 11 -30.65 -4.71 0.70
CA ARG A 11 -29.60 -3.70 0.84
C ARG A 11 -28.35 -4.45 0.43
N THR A 12 -28.07 -4.45 -0.88
CA THR A 12 -26.82 -4.94 -1.42
C THR A 12 -25.75 -4.30 -0.58
N ASP A 13 -25.08 -5.12 0.22
CA ASP A 13 -23.96 -4.73 1.03
C ASP A 13 -22.85 -4.30 0.07
N ARG A 14 -22.93 -3.04 -0.40
CA ARG A 14 -21.90 -2.36 -1.20
C ARG A 14 -20.66 -2.06 -0.34
N ARG A 15 -20.46 -2.75 0.79
CA ARG A 15 -19.25 -2.68 1.62
C ARG A 15 -18.48 -4.00 1.65
N ARG A 16 -18.69 -4.89 0.68
CA ARG A 16 -17.93 -6.15 0.54
C ARG A 16 -17.34 -6.37 -0.85
N SER A 17 -16.72 -5.33 -1.39
CA SER A 17 -15.52 -5.51 -2.21
C SER A 17 -14.49 -4.45 -1.79
N LEU A 18 -13.92 -4.61 -0.60
CA LEU A 18 -12.57 -4.10 -0.37
C LEU A 18 -11.71 -4.85 -1.38
N LEU A 19 -11.36 -4.16 -2.45
CA LEU A 19 -10.76 -4.71 -3.64
C LEU A 19 -9.46 -5.42 -3.26
N ASN A 20 -9.32 -6.69 -3.64
CA ASN A 20 -8.09 -7.47 -3.55
C ASN A 20 -7.09 -6.95 -4.59
N TYR A 21 -6.68 -5.68 -4.49
CA TYR A 21 -5.58 -5.17 -5.30
C TYR A 21 -4.26 -5.67 -4.71
N PRO A 22 -3.36 -6.21 -5.54
CA PRO A 22 -2.04 -6.62 -5.06
C PRO A 22 -1.30 -5.37 -4.55
N ALA A 23 -0.63 -5.50 -3.41
CA ALA A 23 0.30 -4.47 -2.96
C ALA A 23 1.51 -4.45 -3.91
N ILE A 24 1.91 -3.24 -4.33
CA ILE A 24 3.13 -3.04 -5.11
C ILE A 24 4.23 -2.67 -4.12
N VAL A 25 5.30 -3.47 -4.10
CA VAL A 25 6.45 -3.29 -3.21
C VAL A 25 7.70 -3.22 -4.07
N SER A 26 8.57 -2.25 -3.79
CA SER A 26 9.87 -2.08 -4.45
C SER A 26 10.97 -1.90 -3.41
N GLU A 27 12.21 -2.13 -3.81
CA GLU A 27 13.40 -1.83 -3.02
C GLU A 27 13.84 -0.36 -3.23
N SER A 28 14.58 0.20 -2.26
CA SER A 28 15.12 1.57 -2.34
C SER A 28 16.16 1.75 -3.45
N SER A 29 16.80 0.67 -3.89
CA SER A 29 17.76 0.64 -5.01
C SER A 29 17.19 1.10 -6.36
N CYS A 30 15.86 1.19 -6.48
CA CYS A 30 15.17 1.59 -7.72
C CYS A 30 15.13 3.12 -7.94
N SER A 31 15.56 3.93 -6.95
CA SER A 31 15.60 5.41 -7.02
C SER A 31 14.30 6.05 -7.56
N LEU A 32 13.14 5.50 -7.16
CA LEU A 32 11.83 5.97 -7.60
C LEU A 32 11.52 7.36 -7.01
N PRO A 33 11.10 8.36 -7.82
CA PRO A 33 10.62 9.63 -7.31
C PRO A 33 9.43 9.44 -6.34
N GLU A 34 9.41 10.17 -5.22
CA GLU A 34 8.34 10.10 -4.20
C GLU A 34 6.94 10.34 -4.81
N SER A 35 6.84 11.25 -5.78
CA SER A 35 5.57 11.55 -6.47
C SER A 35 4.97 10.33 -7.18
N LEU A 36 5.80 9.44 -7.72
CA LEU A 36 5.33 8.19 -8.35
C LEU A 36 4.98 7.13 -7.30
N GLN A 37 5.71 7.10 -6.19
CA GLN A 37 5.40 6.21 -5.08
C GLN A 37 4.01 6.52 -4.52
N ASP A 38 3.70 7.80 -4.30
CA ASP A 38 2.40 8.27 -3.82
C ASP A 38 1.29 8.02 -4.84
N GLN A 39 1.54 8.36 -6.12
CA GLN A 39 0.56 8.22 -7.20
C GLN A 39 0.09 6.77 -7.38
N PHE A 40 1.02 5.81 -7.25
CA PHE A 40 0.75 4.40 -7.49
C PHE A 40 0.67 3.56 -6.21
N HIS A 41 0.72 4.21 -5.04
CA HIS A 41 0.73 3.55 -3.73
C HIS A 41 1.81 2.45 -3.61
N ILE A 42 2.99 2.73 -4.15
CA ILE A 42 4.15 1.82 -4.11
C ILE A 42 4.79 1.93 -2.73
N ARG A 43 4.98 0.79 -2.06
CA ARG A 43 5.73 0.73 -0.81
C ARG A 43 7.19 0.46 -1.12
N VAL A 44 8.07 1.39 -0.75
CA VAL A 44 9.51 1.19 -0.86
C VAL A 44 10.06 0.63 0.45
N VAL A 45 10.80 -0.48 0.36
CA VAL A 45 11.51 -1.08 1.49
C VAL A 45 12.94 -0.52 1.49
N PRO A 46 13.37 0.19 2.55
CA PRO A 46 14.72 0.71 2.63
C PRO A 46 15.72 -0.42 2.86
N HIS A 47 16.88 -0.32 2.23
CA HIS A 47 17.99 -1.25 2.48
C HIS A 47 18.73 -0.91 3.77
N SER A 48 19.18 -1.96 4.47
CA SER A 48 20.15 -1.83 5.55
C SER A 48 21.56 -2.23 5.07
N VAL A 49 22.56 -1.51 5.57
CA VAL A 49 23.98 -1.74 5.30
C VAL A 49 24.74 -1.79 6.62
N ASN A 50 25.72 -2.67 6.71
CA ASN A 50 26.60 -2.76 7.86
C ASN A 50 27.94 -2.09 7.55
N ILE A 51 28.27 -1.04 8.28
CA ILE A 51 29.54 -0.32 8.16
C ILE A 51 30.24 -0.39 9.51
N ASN A 52 31.43 -1.01 9.54
CA ASN A 52 32.25 -1.16 10.75
C ASN A 52 31.52 -1.82 11.94
N GLY A 53 30.60 -2.75 11.68
CA GLY A 53 29.83 -3.45 12.71
C GLY A 53 28.57 -2.71 13.17
N GLN A 54 28.31 -1.51 12.65
CA GLN A 54 27.10 -0.75 12.91
C GLN A 54 26.12 -0.85 11.73
N GLU A 55 24.85 -1.10 12.03
CA GLU A 55 23.78 -1.16 11.04
C GLU A 55 23.21 0.23 10.73
N TYR A 56 23.10 0.53 9.45
CA TYR A 56 22.51 1.74 8.91
C TYR A 56 21.37 1.39 7.98
N VAL A 57 20.31 2.19 7.98
CA VAL A 57 19.14 2.07 7.12
C VAL A 57 18.99 3.36 6.32
N GLU A 58 18.99 3.20 5.00
CA GLU A 58 18.89 4.29 4.03
C GLU A 58 17.66 5.18 4.32
N GLY A 59 17.87 6.50 4.30
CA GLY A 59 16.81 7.49 4.55
C GLY A 59 16.36 7.60 6.02
N ILE A 60 16.91 6.79 6.92
CA ILE A 60 16.61 6.83 8.37
C ILE A 60 17.79 7.37 9.16
N ASN A 61 18.93 6.69 9.09
CA ASN A 61 20.13 7.04 9.87
C ASN A 61 21.40 7.17 9.01
N ILE A 62 21.25 7.03 7.69
CA ILE A 62 22.26 7.36 6.69
C ILE A 62 21.54 8.02 5.50
N SER A 63 22.10 9.12 5.00
CA SER A 63 21.60 9.85 3.84
C SER A 63 22.68 9.92 2.78
N ASP A 64 22.27 10.16 1.53
CA ASP A 64 23.20 10.60 0.50
C ASP A 64 23.87 11.93 0.93
N ALA A 65 25.15 12.08 0.59
CA ALA A 65 25.99 13.22 0.96
C ALA A 65 25.83 14.41 0.01
#